data_AF-A0A0T6B282-F1
#
_entry.id   AF-A0A0T6B282-F1
#
_cell.length_a   1.000
_cell.length_b   1.000
_cell.length_c   1.000
_cell.angle_alpha   90.00
_cell.angle_beta   90.00
_cell.angle_gamma   90.00
#
_symmetry.space_group_name_H-M   'P 1'
#
loop_
_entity.id
_entity.type
_entity.pdbx_description
1 polymer ?
#
loop_
_entity_poly.entity_id
_entity_poly.type
_entity_poly.pdbx_seq_one_letter_code
_entity_poly.pdbx_strand_id
1 'polypeptide(L)'
;MKRKHGTDFDLKILLLFATIPLAYLQFIEQSTPAKYVSNLTPKCLNCLCHAATGCDMRLGCVKGYCGPYKISRLFWIDGGREVLPEDDAERAGAFEDCALQPQCAQRIITNYLEKYARDCNSDGLTNCTDYLMINFNGGYQCSPD
;
A
#
# COMPACT_ATOMS: atom_id res chain seq x y z
N MET A 1 10.37 -53.27 -9.35
CA MET A 1 9.76 -52.50 -10.46
C MET A 1 10.46 -51.13 -10.54
N LYS A 2 11.16 -50.85 -11.65
CA LYS A 2 11.67 -49.57 -12.22
C LYS A 2 12.07 -48.37 -11.30
N ARG A 3 13.38 -48.01 -11.41
CA ARG A 3 14.16 -46.74 -11.16
C ARG A 3 13.41 -45.46 -10.73
N LYS A 4 13.93 -44.59 -9.86
CA LYS A 4 15.11 -43.69 -10.05
C LYS A 4 15.66 -43.10 -8.72
N HIS A 5 16.99 -42.91 -8.71
CA HIS A 5 17.87 -41.95 -7.99
C HIS A 5 17.32 -41.21 -6.76
N GLY A 6 18.01 -41.12 -5.62
CA GLY A 6 19.36 -41.51 -5.24
C GLY A 6 19.58 -40.98 -3.82
N THR A 7 19.94 -41.88 -2.91
CA THR A 7 20.38 -41.59 -1.54
C THR A 7 21.84 -41.15 -1.59
N ASP A 8 22.17 -39.92 -1.19
CA ASP A 8 23.44 -39.61 -0.53
C ASP A 8 23.43 -38.15 -0.03
N PHE A 9 22.66 -37.85 1.04
CA PHE A 9 23.02 -36.69 1.87
C PHE A 9 24.17 -37.14 2.77
N ASP A 10 25.30 -37.29 2.07
CA ASP A 10 26.54 -37.85 2.53
C ASP A 10 27.07 -36.95 3.66
N LEU A 11 27.47 -37.59 4.76
CA LEU A 11 28.06 -37.01 5.98
C LEU A 11 29.33 -36.16 5.71
N LYS A 12 29.68 -35.99 4.43
CA LYS A 12 30.68 -35.08 3.87
C LYS A 12 30.30 -33.60 3.92
N ILE A 13 29.02 -33.24 4.04
CA ILE A 13 28.62 -31.80 4.13
C ILE A 13 29.06 -31.17 5.46
N LEU A 14 29.21 -31.96 6.52
CA LEU A 14 29.72 -31.49 7.82
C LEU A 14 31.25 -31.40 7.92
N LEU A 15 32.00 -31.86 6.89
CA LEU A 15 33.47 -31.86 6.90
C LEU A 15 34.11 -30.89 5.88
N LEU A 16 33.33 -30.18 5.07
CA LEU A 16 33.87 -29.19 4.11
C LEU A 16 33.99 -27.76 4.66
N PHE A 17 33.69 -27.53 5.94
CA PHE A 17 33.80 -26.20 6.57
C PHE A 17 35.11 -25.97 7.36
N ALA A 18 36.11 -26.85 7.23
CA ALA A 18 37.33 -26.78 8.05
C ALA A 18 38.58 -26.22 7.35
N THR A 19 38.53 -25.82 6.07
CA THR A 19 39.72 -25.31 5.35
C THR A 19 39.51 -24.07 4.48
N ILE A 20 38.34 -23.43 4.55
CA ILE A 20 38.17 -22.14 3.86
C ILE A 20 38.81 -21.07 4.77
N PRO A 21 39.85 -20.35 4.31
CA PRO A 21 40.39 -19.24 5.10
C PRO A 21 39.27 -18.24 5.41
N LEU A 22 39.32 -17.63 6.60
CA LEU A 22 38.36 -16.66 7.17
C LEU A 22 37.98 -15.46 6.26
N ALA A 23 38.47 -15.40 5.03
CA ALA A 23 38.34 -14.29 4.11
C ALA A 23 37.37 -14.50 2.92
N TYR A 24 36.72 -15.66 2.73
CA TYR A 24 35.97 -15.94 1.49
C TYR A 24 34.60 -16.63 1.66
N LEU A 25 33.74 -16.14 2.57
CA LEU A 25 32.35 -16.63 2.74
C LEU A 25 31.26 -15.56 2.52
N GLN A 26 31.53 -14.50 1.76
CA GLN A 26 30.52 -13.45 1.52
C GLN A 26 30.18 -13.35 0.05
N PHE A 27 29.17 -14.09 -0.42
CA PHE A 27 28.22 -13.64 -1.44
C PHE A 27 26.99 -14.57 -1.39
N ILE A 28 26.14 -14.35 -0.39
CA ILE A 28 24.73 -14.74 -0.47
C ILE A 28 24.09 -13.61 -1.28
N GLU A 29 23.50 -13.91 -2.44
CA GLU A 29 22.61 -12.98 -3.14
C GLU A 29 21.45 -12.64 -2.20
N GLN A 30 21.57 -11.52 -1.49
CA GLN A 30 20.47 -10.96 -0.74
C GLN A 30 19.46 -10.44 -1.75
N SER A 31 18.34 -11.15 -1.92
CA SER A 31 17.12 -10.52 -2.38
C SER A 31 16.81 -9.39 -1.41
N THR A 32 17.14 -8.16 -1.76
CA THR A 32 16.75 -7.00 -0.96
C THR A 32 15.23 -7.07 -0.83
N PRO A 33 14.66 -7.06 0.40
CA PRO A 33 13.23 -6.83 0.52
C PRO A 33 12.96 -5.50 -0.19
N ALA A 34 11.99 -5.50 -1.11
CA ALA A 34 11.59 -4.33 -1.89
C ALA A 34 11.58 -3.12 -0.96
N LYS A 35 12.34 -2.09 -1.34
CA LYS A 35 12.57 -0.92 -0.51
C LYS A 35 11.22 -0.24 -0.28
N TYR A 36 10.61 -0.46 0.88
CA TYR A 36 9.42 0.29 1.28
C TYR A 36 9.84 1.75 1.45
N VAL A 37 9.58 2.54 0.40
CA VAL A 37 9.64 3.98 0.45
C VAL A 37 8.19 4.42 0.53
N SER A 38 7.69 4.73 1.72
CA SER A 38 6.41 5.43 1.86
C SER A 38 6.55 6.84 1.28
N ASN A 39 6.47 6.99 -0.04
CA ASN A 39 6.47 8.30 -0.69
C ASN A 39 5.07 8.95 -0.64
N LEU A 40 4.25 8.56 0.34
CA LEU A 40 2.97 9.20 0.64
C LEU A 40 3.21 10.52 1.36
N THR A 41 3.82 11.44 0.62
CA THR A 41 4.18 12.77 1.11
C THR A 41 3.00 13.72 1.00
N PRO A 42 3.02 14.87 1.70
CA PRO A 42 2.03 15.92 1.51
C PRO A 42 1.88 16.37 0.05
N LYS A 43 2.98 16.35 -0.72
CA LYS A 43 2.96 16.62 -2.16
C LYS A 43 2.15 15.57 -2.92
N CYS A 44 2.32 14.29 -2.60
CA CYS A 44 1.53 13.22 -3.20
C CYS A 44 0.05 13.37 -2.88
N LEU A 45 -0.30 13.60 -1.61
CA LEU A 45 -1.69 13.83 -1.20
C LEU A 45 -2.32 15.02 -1.94
N ASN A 46 -1.57 16.12 -2.12
CA ASN A 46 -2.03 17.25 -2.92
C ASN A 46 -2.28 16.86 -4.40
N CYS A 47 -1.39 16.08 -5.02
CA CYS A 47 -1.61 15.55 -6.37
C CYS A 47 -2.88 14.69 -6.47
N LEU A 48 -3.13 13.81 -5.49
CA LEU A 48 -4.33 12.97 -5.45
C LEU A 48 -5.60 13.82 -5.33
N CYS A 49 -5.58 14.86 -4.51
CA CYS A 49 -6.66 15.84 -4.36
C CYS A 49 -7.00 16.52 -5.70
N HIS A 50 -5.98 17.03 -6.39
CA HIS A 50 -6.15 17.66 -7.70
C HIS A 50 -6.62 16.69 -8.78
N ALA A 51 -6.12 15.46 -8.80
CA ALA A 51 -6.56 14.44 -9.76
C ALA A 51 -8.03 14.05 -9.55
N ALA A 52 -8.50 13.99 -8.29
CA ALA A 52 -9.87 13.59 -7.98
C ALA A 52 -10.91 14.67 -8.33
N THR A 53 -10.63 15.93 -7.99
CA THR A 53 -11.64 17.02 -7.99
C THR A 53 -11.12 18.39 -8.43
N GLY A 54 -9.84 18.51 -8.81
CA GLY A 54 -9.17 19.81 -8.86
C GLY A 54 -8.87 20.37 -7.46
N CYS A 55 -8.96 19.53 -6.43
CA CYS A 55 -8.86 19.89 -5.02
C CYS A 55 -9.94 20.89 -4.57
N ASP A 56 -11.17 20.65 -5.01
CA ASP A 56 -12.33 21.44 -4.59
C ASP A 56 -12.73 21.09 -3.15
N MET A 57 -12.25 21.92 -2.21
CA MET A 57 -12.52 21.78 -0.78
C MET A 57 -13.98 22.04 -0.39
N ARG A 58 -14.82 22.48 -1.33
CA ARG A 58 -16.26 22.72 -1.12
C ARG A 58 -17.12 21.64 -1.76
N LEU A 59 -16.52 20.67 -2.44
CA LEU A 59 -17.26 19.58 -3.05
C LEU A 59 -17.96 18.76 -1.96
N GLY A 60 -19.30 18.73 -2.03
CA GLY A 60 -20.13 17.88 -1.18
C GLY A 60 -20.02 16.40 -1.56
N CYS A 61 -21.09 15.65 -1.30
CA CYS A 61 -21.22 14.27 -1.75
C CYS A 61 -21.97 14.20 -3.08
N VAL A 62 -21.38 13.57 -4.10
CA VAL A 62 -21.98 13.36 -5.42
C VAL A 62 -21.92 11.87 -5.76
N LYS A 63 -23.08 11.25 -5.97
CA LYS A 63 -23.20 9.81 -6.29
C LYS A 63 -22.49 8.87 -5.31
N GLY A 64 -22.48 9.22 -4.02
CA GLY A 64 -21.86 8.41 -2.96
C GLY A 64 -20.35 8.60 -2.77
N TYR A 65 -19.74 9.56 -3.49
CA TYR A 65 -18.36 10.00 -3.30
C TYR A 65 -18.33 11.39 -2.69
N CYS A 66 -17.56 11.58 -1.62
CA CYS A 66 -17.57 12.80 -0.83
C CYS A 66 -16.20 13.48 -0.82
N GLY A 67 -16.25 14.82 -0.82
CA GLY A 67 -15.11 15.66 -0.50
C GLY A 67 -14.02 15.71 -1.59
N PRO A 68 -12.91 16.39 -1.27
CA PRO A 68 -11.89 16.75 -2.24
C PRO A 68 -11.13 15.54 -2.83
N TYR A 69 -11.17 14.40 -2.14
CA TYR A 69 -10.52 13.16 -2.56
C TYR A 69 -11.46 12.15 -3.24
N LYS A 70 -12.76 12.48 -3.42
CA LYS A 70 -13.80 11.53 -3.87
C LYS A 70 -13.77 10.22 -3.09
N ILE A 71 -13.85 10.31 -1.77
CA ILE A 71 -13.86 9.12 -0.89
C ILE A 71 -15.25 8.49 -0.97
N SER A 72 -15.31 7.18 -1.17
CA SER A 72 -16.56 6.40 -1.07
C SER A 72 -16.73 5.77 0.31
N ARG A 73 -17.93 5.28 0.64
CA ARG A 73 -18.16 4.60 1.92
C ARG A 73 -17.30 3.35 2.11
N LEU A 74 -17.09 2.55 1.06
CA LEU A 74 -16.21 1.37 1.14
C LEU A 74 -14.75 1.78 1.32
N PHE A 75 -14.33 2.85 0.66
CA PHE A 75 -13.00 3.43 0.85
C PHE A 75 -12.80 3.83 2.32
N TRP A 76 -13.77 4.53 2.92
CA TRP A 76 -13.74 4.91 4.33
C TRP A 76 -13.70 3.71 5.29
N ILE A 77 -14.49 2.67 5.03
CA ILE A 77 -14.48 1.43 5.81
C ILE A 77 -13.09 0.79 5.77
N ASP A 78 -12.51 0.70 4.58
CA ASP A 78 -11.19 0.11 4.41
C ASP A 78 -10.07 0.96 5.00
N GLY A 79 -10.23 2.29 4.99
CA GLY A 79 -9.35 3.26 5.62
C GLY A 79 -9.50 3.36 7.15
N GLY A 80 -10.15 2.39 7.79
CA GLY A 80 -10.23 2.30 9.25
C GLY A 80 -11.40 3.05 9.89
N ARG A 81 -12.37 3.52 9.09
CA ARG A 81 -13.55 4.26 9.57
C ARG A 81 -13.22 5.50 10.40
N GLU A 82 -12.24 6.28 9.96
CA GLU A 82 -11.86 7.54 10.59
C GLU A 82 -13.06 8.49 10.77
N VAL A 83 -13.15 9.14 11.92
CA VAL A 83 -14.23 10.08 12.24
C VAL A 83 -13.68 11.40 12.77
N LEU A 84 -14.57 12.39 12.90
CA LEU A 84 -14.25 13.62 13.62
C LEU A 84 -14.03 13.36 15.11
N PRO A 85 -13.32 14.23 15.84
CA PRO A 85 -13.23 14.11 17.29
C PRO A 85 -14.62 14.03 17.93
N GLU A 86 -14.76 13.13 18.92
CA GLU A 86 -16.01 12.92 19.68
C GLU A 86 -17.19 12.33 18.87
N ASP A 87 -16.95 11.90 17.65
CA ASP A 87 -17.93 11.23 16.79
C ASP A 87 -17.82 9.70 16.88
N ASP A 88 -18.84 9.00 16.37
CA ASP A 88 -18.95 7.53 16.40
C ASP A 88 -18.92 6.96 14.98
N ALA A 89 -18.03 6.00 14.71
CA ALA A 89 -17.93 5.31 13.43
C ALA A 89 -19.20 4.53 13.04
N GLU A 90 -20.08 4.20 13.98
CA GLU A 90 -21.37 3.54 13.69
C GLU A 90 -22.50 4.55 13.41
N ARG A 91 -22.28 5.86 13.61
CA ARG A 91 -23.27 6.87 13.26
C ARG A 91 -23.44 6.96 11.75
N ALA A 92 -24.69 7.02 11.31
CA ALA A 92 -25.05 7.00 9.89
C ALA A 92 -24.35 8.08 9.02
N GLY A 93 -24.03 9.26 9.59
CA GLY A 93 -23.38 10.37 8.88
C GLY A 93 -21.88 10.55 9.17
N ALA A 94 -21.25 9.64 9.92
CA ALA A 94 -19.85 9.78 10.33
C ALA A 94 -18.88 9.78 9.13
N PHE A 95 -19.19 8.96 8.12
CA PHE A 95 -18.47 8.91 6.87
C PHE A 95 -18.49 10.28 6.16
N GLU A 96 -19.69 10.82 5.89
CA GLU A 96 -19.85 12.05 5.14
C GLU A 96 -19.19 13.22 5.86
N ASP A 97 -19.42 13.36 7.17
CA ASP A 97 -18.87 14.47 7.95
C ASP A 97 -17.33 14.44 7.97
N CYS A 98 -16.72 13.26 8.08
CA CYS A 98 -15.26 13.13 8.02
C CYS A 98 -14.72 13.33 6.59
N ALA A 99 -15.36 12.75 5.57
CA ALA A 99 -14.89 12.86 4.19
C ALA A 99 -14.98 14.28 3.62
N LEU A 100 -15.88 15.12 4.16
CA LEU A 100 -16.01 16.54 3.81
C LEU A 100 -15.02 17.44 4.57
N GLN A 101 -14.47 17.00 5.71
CA GLN A 101 -13.53 17.79 6.50
C GLN A 101 -12.08 17.51 6.04
N PRO A 102 -11.32 18.52 5.56
CA PRO A 102 -10.00 18.34 4.95
C PRO A 102 -9.01 17.42 5.69
N GLN A 103 -8.80 17.65 6.98
CA GLN A 103 -7.87 16.89 7.81
C GLN A 103 -8.38 15.47 8.09
N CYS A 104 -9.69 15.31 8.24
CA CYS A 104 -10.30 14.00 8.48
C CYS A 104 -10.27 13.14 7.20
N ALA A 105 -10.65 13.74 6.07
CA ALA A 105 -10.50 13.16 4.74
C ALA A 105 -9.05 12.76 4.44
N GLN A 106 -8.08 13.59 4.82
CA GLN A 106 -6.65 13.25 4.66
C GLN A 106 -6.25 12.01 5.47
N ARG A 107 -6.77 11.82 6.68
CA ARG A 107 -6.53 10.57 7.45
C ARG A 107 -7.15 9.35 6.77
N ILE A 108 -8.39 9.47 6.28
CA ILE A 108 -9.06 8.39 5.54
C ILE A 108 -8.21 7.92 4.35
N ILE A 109 -7.81 8.86 3.48
CA ILE A 109 -7.00 8.53 2.30
C ILE A 109 -5.63 7.99 2.68
N THR A 110 -5.01 8.52 3.72
CA THR A 110 -3.71 8.04 4.19
C THR A 110 -3.79 6.57 4.63
N ASN A 111 -4.72 6.25 5.53
CA ASN A 111 -4.91 4.89 6.03
C ASN A 111 -5.27 3.90 4.91
N TYR A 112 -6.12 4.30 3.97
CA TYR A 112 -6.50 3.45 2.84
C TYR A 112 -5.31 3.16 1.92
N LEU A 113 -4.53 4.18 1.57
CA LEU A 113 -3.38 4.02 0.69
C LEU A 113 -2.26 3.24 1.36
N GLU A 114 -2.05 3.43 2.67
CA GLU A 114 -1.11 2.61 3.45
C GLU A 114 -1.54 1.15 3.50
N LYS A 115 -2.84 0.87 3.73
CA LYS A 115 -3.39 -0.49 3.74
C LYS A 115 -3.16 -1.22 2.41
N TYR A 116 -3.28 -0.52 1.30
CA TYR A 116 -3.21 -1.11 -0.04
C TYR A 116 -1.87 -0.87 -0.74
N ALA A 117 -0.89 -0.25 -0.08
CA ALA A 117 0.40 0.12 -0.65
C ALA A 117 1.12 -1.09 -1.26
N ARG A 118 1.43 -0.99 -2.55
CA ARG A 118 2.21 -1.95 -3.32
C ARG A 118 2.63 -1.32 -4.65
N ASP A 119 3.62 -1.93 -5.29
CA ASP A 119 4.00 -1.61 -6.66
C ASP A 119 2.88 -2.07 -7.62
N CYS A 120 2.19 -1.10 -8.23
CA CYS A 120 1.03 -1.31 -9.08
C CYS A 120 1.42 -1.34 -10.56
N ASN A 121 2.46 -0.59 -10.94
CA ASN A 121 2.94 -0.48 -12.32
C ASN A 121 4.13 -1.40 -12.63
N SER A 122 4.60 -2.19 -11.66
CA SER A 122 5.74 -3.11 -11.74
C SER A 122 7.08 -2.42 -12.05
N ASP A 123 7.27 -1.18 -11.58
CA ASP A 123 8.52 -0.42 -11.76
C ASP A 123 9.58 -0.67 -10.67
N GLY A 124 9.25 -1.50 -9.67
CA GLY A 124 10.10 -1.86 -8.54
C GLY A 124 10.04 -0.88 -7.37
N LEU A 125 9.19 0.14 -7.41
CA LEU A 125 8.98 1.12 -6.36
C LEU A 125 7.49 1.17 -5.96
N THR A 126 7.22 1.50 -4.70
CA THR A 126 5.88 1.92 -4.28
C THR A 126 5.93 3.42 -4.06
N ASN A 127 5.29 4.19 -4.93
CA ASN A 127 5.38 5.64 -4.97
C ASN A 127 4.03 6.30 -5.30
N CYS A 128 4.04 7.62 -5.54
CA CYS A 128 2.80 8.37 -5.76
C CYS A 128 2.01 7.94 -7.00
N THR A 129 2.69 7.39 -8.02
CA THR A 129 2.04 6.80 -9.19
C THR A 129 1.19 5.61 -8.76
N ASP A 130 1.71 4.72 -7.92
CA ASP A 130 0.96 3.56 -7.41
C ASP A 130 -0.20 4.00 -6.53
N TYR A 131 0.00 4.98 -5.66
CA TYR A 131 -1.06 5.55 -4.84
C TYR A 131 -2.17 6.19 -5.68
N LEU A 132 -1.83 6.83 -6.80
CA LEU A 132 -2.81 7.36 -7.75
C LEU A 132 -3.62 6.22 -8.40
N MET A 133 -2.96 5.13 -8.79
CA MET A 133 -3.62 3.95 -9.36
C MET A 133 -4.54 3.27 -8.33
N ILE A 134 -4.10 3.14 -7.07
CA ILE A 134 -4.93 2.62 -5.97
C ILE A 134 -6.12 3.55 -5.71
N ASN A 135 -5.93 4.87 -5.71
CA ASN A 135 -7.02 5.82 -5.50
C ASN A 135 -8.05 5.78 -6.64
N PHE A 136 -7.61 5.57 -7.88
CA PHE A 136 -8.47 5.56 -9.07
C PHE A 136 -9.16 4.22 -9.30
N ASN A 137 -8.42 3.10 -9.25
CA ASN A 137 -8.93 1.76 -9.54
C ASN A 137 -9.43 1.00 -8.29
N GLY A 138 -8.99 1.43 -7.10
CA GLY A 138 -9.30 0.78 -5.85
C GLY A 138 -8.23 -0.19 -5.35
N GLY A 139 -8.35 -0.53 -4.08
CA GLY A 139 -7.36 -1.26 -3.30
C GLY A 139 -7.12 -2.71 -3.70
N TYR A 140 -7.94 -3.35 -4.54
CA TYR A 140 -7.73 -4.77 -4.91
C TYR A 140 -7.17 -4.98 -6.32
N GLN A 141 -7.33 -4.02 -7.21
CA GLN A 141 -6.94 -4.11 -8.62
C GLN A 141 -6.37 -2.76 -9.02
N CYS A 142 -5.05 -2.57 -8.87
CA CYS A 142 -4.41 -1.28 -9.19
C CYS A 142 -3.45 -1.37 -10.39
N SER A 143 -3.37 -2.51 -11.07
CA SER A 143 -2.54 -2.64 -12.27
C SER A 143 -3.14 -1.87 -13.45
N PRO A 144 -2.32 -1.47 -14.45
CA PRO A 144 -2.83 -0.96 -15.71
C PRO A 144 -3.62 -2.05 -16.44
N ASP A 145 -4.69 -1.67 -17.15
CA ASP A 145 -5.40 -2.55 -18.09
C ASP A 145 -4.56 -2.89 -19.33
#